data_AF-A0A9W8QQB1-F1
#
_entry.id   AF-A0A9W8QQB1-F1
#
_cell.length_a   1.000
_cell.length_b   1.000
_cell.length_c   1.000
_cell.angle_alpha   90.00
_cell.angle_beta   90.00
_cell.angle_gamma   90.00
#
_symmetry.space_group_name_H-M   'P 1'
#
loop_
_entity.id
_entity.type
_entity.pdbx_description
1 polymer ?
#
loop_
_entity_poly.entity_id
_entity_poly.type
_entity_poly.pdbx_seq_one_letter_code
_entity_poly.pdbx_strand_id
1 'polypeptide(L)'
;MAMRERIIILYNDSIDSDNWAAQRAVIRATSRESNTRIIWIFEPRQVSLGLNKSAEQQSRCLKLIIKHFPDHGKPFKVLLGGLLTEKDVQSVPGLSEEDKETLRLAIKPDYGPEEDAFLHRELVAWDHAAALNEWLHSPVEVFIDLDGFEEVHNPVNLFFHRQEELVARSEKELLRYGNIMEEPLPKRLDSLREWYKACTKTAEQEIGGAGNSVKQLALDSLCETIKSAESVLFLGGASLGILQRFIDKGVADKVKCHLQIGTCDLALNLFPNQFNIALNPTAAEFVFQHFSDFADFVVVPSHSAQNAQYSLVGLKQEGGPTMERRCLGFNCGEEPLKMARDQVSLDKNYSDRKAPMSDLTAFLYALKPGFGDAKLGYVQVENQKGTLIFRRSDSGIKMYDLEAPIKFEADGVVDLLDSLGKSVF
;
A
#
# COMPACT_ATOMS: atom_id res chain seq x y z
N MET A 1 19.61 -34.00 -10.05
CA MET A 1 18.93 -33.28 -8.96
C MET A 1 18.13 -32.16 -9.60
N ALA A 2 16.81 -32.11 -9.38
CA ALA A 2 16.06 -30.90 -9.75
C ALA A 2 16.65 -29.74 -8.94
N MET A 3 17.00 -28.62 -9.60
CA MET A 3 17.38 -27.40 -8.87
C MET A 3 16.19 -27.01 -8.00
N ARG A 4 16.43 -26.75 -6.72
CA ARG A 4 15.39 -26.25 -5.82
C ARG A 4 15.07 -24.81 -6.22
N GLU A 5 13.81 -24.45 -6.13
CA GLU A 5 13.31 -23.13 -6.54
C GLU A 5 13.60 -22.10 -5.44
N ARG A 6 14.00 -20.89 -5.83
CA ARG A 6 14.09 -19.72 -4.94
C ARG A 6 12.76 -18.98 -5.01
N ILE A 7 12.20 -18.63 -3.86
CA ILE A 7 10.90 -17.97 -3.79
C ILE A 7 11.07 -16.53 -3.30
N ILE A 8 10.46 -15.59 -4.02
CA ILE A 8 10.22 -14.23 -3.52
C ILE A 8 8.72 -14.08 -3.26
N ILE A 9 8.35 -13.83 -2.01
CA ILE A 9 6.98 -13.50 -1.64
C ILE A 9 6.88 -11.98 -1.54
N LEU A 10 6.00 -11.39 -2.34
CA LEU A 10 5.64 -9.98 -2.24
C LEU A 10 4.29 -9.86 -1.55
N TYR A 11 4.30 -9.29 -0.35
CA TYR A 11 3.09 -9.07 0.45
C TYR A 11 2.83 -7.59 0.61
N ASN A 12 1.72 -7.12 0.06
CA ASN A 12 1.38 -5.71 0.03
C ASN A 12 -0.14 -5.52 -0.05
N ASP A 13 -0.64 -4.33 0.16
CA ASP A 13 -2.03 -3.95 -0.16
C ASP A 13 -2.14 -3.26 -1.52
N SER A 14 -1.02 -2.87 -2.14
CA SER A 14 -0.89 -2.54 -3.55
C SER A 14 -1.78 -1.36 -4.02
N ILE A 15 -2.08 -0.45 -3.10
CA ILE A 15 -2.95 0.72 -3.36
C ILE A 15 -2.12 1.91 -3.89
N ASP A 16 -0.88 2.01 -3.46
CA ASP A 16 -0.03 3.18 -3.63
C ASP A 16 0.95 2.99 -4.79
N SER A 17 1.40 4.10 -5.39
CA SER A 17 2.36 4.07 -6.50
C SER A 17 3.70 3.43 -6.14
N ASP A 18 4.09 3.48 -4.87
CA ASP A 18 5.36 2.93 -4.42
C ASP A 18 5.36 1.40 -4.36
N ASN A 19 4.23 0.77 -4.03
CA ASN A 19 4.09 -0.70 -4.10
C ASN A 19 4.37 -1.19 -5.54
N TRP A 20 3.83 -0.48 -6.54
CA TRP A 20 4.02 -0.79 -7.96
C TRP A 20 5.48 -0.60 -8.38
N ALA A 21 6.10 0.49 -7.94
CA ALA A 21 7.50 0.77 -8.24
C ALA A 21 8.42 -0.31 -7.62
N ALA A 22 8.09 -0.76 -6.40
CA ALA A 22 8.80 -1.83 -5.71
C ALA A 22 8.67 -3.17 -6.45
N GLN A 23 7.48 -3.50 -6.95
CA GLN A 23 7.25 -4.69 -7.78
C GLN A 23 8.08 -4.63 -9.07
N ARG A 24 8.15 -3.46 -9.72
CA ARG A 24 8.99 -3.28 -10.91
C ARG A 24 10.47 -3.52 -10.62
N ALA A 25 10.96 -3.07 -9.46
CA ALA A 25 12.34 -3.34 -9.02
C ALA A 25 12.59 -4.84 -8.82
N VAL A 26 11.65 -5.57 -8.22
CA VAL A 26 11.76 -7.04 -8.06
C VAL A 26 11.81 -7.74 -9.43
N ILE A 27 10.94 -7.36 -10.37
CA ILE A 27 10.95 -7.93 -11.72
C ILE A 27 12.31 -7.70 -12.41
N ARG A 28 12.87 -6.49 -12.30
CA ARG A 28 14.19 -6.18 -12.86
C ARG A 28 15.27 -7.05 -12.22
N ALA A 29 15.24 -7.17 -10.89
CA ALA A 29 16.18 -7.95 -10.11
C ALA A 29 16.17 -9.45 -10.47
N THR A 30 14.99 -10.02 -10.77
CA THR A 30 14.87 -11.47 -11.07
C THR A 30 14.83 -11.82 -12.55
N SER A 31 14.83 -10.84 -13.45
CA SER A 31 14.63 -11.05 -14.90
C SER A 31 15.60 -12.02 -15.58
N ARG A 32 16.75 -12.31 -14.96
CA ARG A 32 17.77 -13.24 -15.47
C ARG A 32 17.90 -14.52 -14.65
N GLU A 33 17.11 -14.68 -13.60
CA GLU A 33 17.21 -15.82 -12.69
C GLU A 33 16.18 -16.90 -13.04
N SER A 34 16.61 -17.92 -13.77
CA SER A 34 15.69 -18.97 -14.26
C SER A 34 15.16 -19.90 -13.16
N ASN A 35 15.65 -19.82 -11.93
CA ASN A 35 15.22 -20.63 -10.79
C ASN A 35 14.47 -19.82 -9.71
N THR A 36 14.13 -18.55 -9.98
CA THR A 36 13.43 -17.68 -9.04
C THR A 36 11.97 -17.50 -9.45
N ARG A 37 11.05 -17.83 -8.54
CA ARG A 37 9.61 -17.61 -8.70
C ARG A 37 9.13 -16.52 -7.76
N ILE A 38 8.35 -15.58 -8.29
CA ILE A 38 7.70 -14.53 -7.51
C ILE A 38 6.26 -14.94 -7.22
N ILE A 39 5.83 -14.77 -5.98
CA ILE A 39 4.46 -14.98 -5.51
C ILE A 39 3.91 -13.62 -5.06
N TRP A 40 2.86 -13.15 -5.73
CA TRP A 40 2.23 -11.85 -5.47
C TRP A 40 1.03 -12.05 -4.54
N ILE A 41 1.03 -11.42 -3.37
CA ILE A 41 -0.01 -11.58 -2.36
C ILE A 41 -0.57 -10.22 -1.92
N PHE A 42 -1.83 -10.03 -2.27
CA PHE A 42 -2.85 -9.03 -1.95
C PHE A 42 -3.42 -9.01 -0.52
N GLU A 43 -3.03 -8.13 0.40
CA GLU A 43 -3.82 -7.90 1.64
C GLU A 43 -5.05 -7.00 1.33
N PRO A 44 -6.28 -7.44 1.61
CA PRO A 44 -7.46 -6.58 1.54
C PRO A 44 -7.48 -5.56 2.71
N ARG A 45 -7.99 -4.36 2.44
CA ARG A 45 -8.30 -3.35 3.48
C ARG A 45 -9.80 -3.20 3.64
N GLN A 46 -10.26 -2.75 4.82
CA GLN A 46 -11.67 -2.34 4.97
C GLN A 46 -11.96 -1.12 4.11
N VAL A 47 -13.13 -1.16 3.44
CA VAL A 47 -13.68 -0.09 2.63
C VAL A 47 -15.14 0.17 3.05
N SER A 48 -15.71 1.26 2.56
CA SER A 48 -17.13 1.58 2.70
C SER A 48 -17.57 2.27 1.43
N LEU A 49 -18.26 1.52 0.57
CA LEU A 49 -18.62 2.00 -0.76
C LEU A 49 -19.60 3.18 -0.67
N GLY A 50 -19.50 4.10 -1.61
CA GLY A 50 -20.44 5.21 -1.72
C GLY A 50 -20.22 6.35 -0.71
N LEU A 51 -19.24 6.22 0.19
CA LEU A 51 -18.73 7.36 0.94
C LEU A 51 -17.91 8.26 0.01
N ASN A 52 -18.24 9.55 0.00
CA ASN A 52 -17.49 10.56 -0.73
C ASN A 52 -17.71 11.93 -0.08
N LYS A 53 -16.85 12.87 -0.47
CA LYS A 53 -16.92 14.28 -0.09
C LYS A 53 -16.41 15.12 -1.25
N SER A 54 -16.91 16.34 -1.37
CA SER A 54 -16.34 17.32 -2.29
C SER A 54 -15.05 17.95 -1.72
N ALA A 55 -14.22 18.52 -2.59
CA ALA A 55 -13.05 19.30 -2.16
C ALA A 55 -13.46 20.51 -1.28
N GLU A 56 -14.63 21.09 -1.54
CA GLU A 56 -15.19 22.17 -0.74
C GLU A 56 -15.56 21.70 0.67
N GLN A 57 -16.25 20.56 0.79
CA GLN A 57 -16.58 19.95 2.08
C GLN A 57 -15.32 19.65 2.89
N GLN A 58 -14.28 19.07 2.26
CA GLN A 58 -12.99 18.84 2.92
C GLN A 58 -12.36 20.16 3.40
N SER A 59 -12.32 21.19 2.55
CA SER A 59 -11.75 22.49 2.92
C SER A 59 -12.51 23.15 4.08
N ARG A 60 -13.84 23.11 4.04
CA ARG A 60 -14.71 23.64 5.10
C ARG A 60 -14.52 22.86 6.41
N CYS A 61 -14.49 21.53 6.34
CA CYS A 61 -14.26 20.68 7.51
C CYS A 61 -12.91 20.99 8.19
N LEU A 62 -11.83 21.12 7.40
CA LEU A 62 -10.51 21.52 7.93
C LEU A 62 -10.55 22.88 8.64
N LYS A 63 -11.24 23.88 8.06
CA LYS A 63 -11.39 25.21 8.69
C LYS A 63 -12.15 25.13 10.01
N LEU A 64 -13.19 24.31 10.07
CA LEU A 64 -13.97 24.08 11.31
C LEU A 64 -13.10 23.39 12.37
N ILE A 65 -12.30 22.39 11.99
CA ILE A 65 -11.34 21.73 12.90
C ILE A 65 -10.33 22.73 13.46
N ILE A 66 -9.70 23.54 12.60
CA ILE A 66 -8.73 24.56 13.01
C ILE A 66 -9.32 25.53 14.03
N LYS A 67 -10.57 25.94 13.80
CA LYS A 67 -11.25 26.94 14.63
C LYS A 67 -11.70 26.39 15.99
N HIS A 68 -12.19 25.15 16.02
CA HIS A 68 -12.92 24.62 17.17
C HIS A 68 -12.18 23.53 17.95
N PHE A 69 -11.17 22.89 17.35
CA PHE A 69 -10.44 21.77 17.95
C PHE A 69 -8.90 21.95 17.87
N PRO A 70 -8.33 23.11 18.26
CA PRO A 70 -6.89 23.34 18.17
C PRO A 70 -6.05 22.37 19.02
N ASP A 71 -6.62 21.86 20.11
CA ASP A 71 -5.93 20.99 21.06
C ASP A 71 -5.98 19.50 20.68
N HIS A 72 -6.69 19.12 19.60
CA HIS A 72 -6.80 17.73 19.13
C HIS A 72 -5.60 17.30 18.27
N GLY A 73 -4.58 18.14 18.16
CA GLY A 73 -3.39 17.89 17.35
C GLY A 73 -3.47 18.52 15.97
N LYS A 74 -2.67 18.00 15.02
CA LYS A 74 -2.62 18.55 13.66
C LYS A 74 -3.99 18.37 12.98
N PRO A 75 -4.64 19.44 12.47
CA PRO A 75 -5.99 19.35 11.89
C PRO A 75 -6.15 18.29 10.80
N PHE A 76 -5.13 18.13 9.95
CA PHE A 76 -5.12 17.09 8.93
C PHE A 76 -5.14 15.67 9.52
N LYS A 77 -4.43 15.42 10.63
CA LYS A 77 -4.45 14.12 11.31
C LYS A 77 -5.80 13.86 11.99
N VAL A 78 -6.41 14.89 12.57
CA VAL A 78 -7.78 14.80 13.13
C VAL A 78 -8.76 14.36 12.05
N LEU A 79 -8.69 14.97 10.87
CA LEU A 79 -9.55 14.63 9.75
C LEU A 79 -9.26 13.23 9.19
N LEU A 80 -7.98 12.93 8.92
CA LEU A 80 -7.55 11.67 8.33
C LEU A 80 -7.79 10.47 9.24
N GLY A 81 -7.65 10.63 10.56
CA GLY A 81 -7.94 9.58 11.54
C GLY A 81 -9.41 9.50 11.95
N GLY A 82 -10.21 10.50 11.61
CA GLY A 82 -11.61 10.57 12.05
C GLY A 82 -11.72 10.68 13.58
N LEU A 83 -10.92 11.57 14.18
CA LEU A 83 -10.70 11.61 15.63
C LEU A 83 -11.77 12.37 16.43
N LEU A 84 -12.78 12.92 15.77
CA LEU A 84 -13.92 13.56 16.47
C LEU A 84 -15.00 12.52 16.77
N THR A 85 -15.83 12.84 17.77
CA THR A 85 -17.05 12.11 18.13
C THR A 85 -18.29 12.99 17.94
N GLU A 86 -19.48 12.39 17.92
CA GLU A 86 -20.73 13.18 17.85
C GLU A 86 -20.86 14.13 19.06
N LYS A 87 -20.33 13.74 20.22
CA LYS A 87 -20.29 14.59 21.41
C LYS A 87 -19.43 15.84 21.16
N ASP A 88 -18.29 15.69 20.49
CA ASP A 88 -17.41 16.81 20.16
C ASP A 88 -18.12 17.79 19.23
N VAL A 89 -18.80 17.30 18.19
CA VAL A 89 -19.58 18.12 17.25
C VAL A 89 -20.71 18.88 17.96
N GLN A 90 -21.48 18.20 18.81
CA GLN A 90 -22.59 18.82 19.55
C GLN A 90 -22.13 19.80 20.64
N SER A 91 -20.89 19.70 21.11
CA SER A 91 -20.35 20.58 22.16
C SER A 91 -20.01 21.98 21.67
N VAL A 92 -19.88 22.20 20.35
CA VAL A 92 -19.50 23.51 19.80
C VAL A 92 -20.72 24.44 19.78
N PRO A 93 -20.72 25.55 20.56
CA PRO A 93 -21.87 26.42 20.67
C PRO A 93 -22.10 27.24 19.39
N GLY A 94 -23.36 27.32 18.96
CA GLY A 94 -23.79 28.22 17.88
C GLY A 94 -23.41 27.78 16.45
N LEU A 95 -22.97 26.52 16.25
CA LEU A 95 -22.80 25.99 14.89
C LEU A 95 -24.15 25.82 14.18
N SER A 96 -24.15 26.16 12.90
CA SER A 96 -25.25 25.81 11.99
C SER A 96 -25.33 24.29 11.81
N GLU A 97 -26.51 23.75 11.47
CA GLU A 97 -26.64 22.32 11.17
C GLU A 97 -25.79 21.89 9.95
N GLU A 98 -25.58 22.78 8.98
CA GLU A 98 -24.69 22.53 7.84
C GLU A 98 -23.22 22.39 8.26
N ASP A 99 -22.74 23.22 9.20
CA ASP A 99 -21.39 23.11 9.74
C ASP A 99 -21.23 21.86 10.61
N LYS A 100 -22.27 21.49 11.37
CA LYS A 100 -22.27 20.22 12.12
C LYS A 100 -22.16 19.04 11.17
N GLU A 101 -22.94 19.01 10.10
CA GLU A 101 -22.88 17.94 9.10
C GLU A 101 -21.50 17.89 8.43
N THR A 102 -20.92 19.05 8.12
CA THR A 102 -19.56 19.12 7.59
C THR A 102 -18.52 18.60 8.59
N LEU A 103 -18.66 18.90 9.89
CA LEU A 103 -17.77 18.39 10.94
C LEU A 103 -17.92 16.88 11.16
N ARG A 104 -19.10 16.30 10.93
CA ARG A 104 -19.30 14.84 11.02
C ARG A 104 -18.43 14.05 10.03
N LEU A 105 -17.95 14.68 8.95
CA LEU A 105 -16.94 14.06 8.08
C LEU A 105 -15.64 13.74 8.84
N ALA A 106 -15.34 14.40 9.94
CA ALA A 106 -14.18 14.13 10.79
C ALA A 106 -14.46 13.11 11.91
N ILE A 107 -15.64 12.50 11.93
CA ILE A 107 -15.95 11.31 12.72
C ILE A 107 -15.67 10.11 11.82
N LYS A 108 -14.91 9.14 12.32
CA LYS A 108 -14.62 7.93 11.55
C LYS A 108 -15.93 7.15 11.27
N PRO A 109 -16.28 6.89 10.00
CA PRO A 109 -17.45 6.12 9.66
C PRO A 109 -17.22 4.63 9.96
N ASP A 110 -18.32 3.89 10.12
CA ASP A 110 -18.27 2.43 10.16
C ASP A 110 -17.77 1.86 8.83
N TYR A 111 -17.12 0.70 8.91
CA TYR A 111 -16.73 -0.06 7.74
C TYR A 111 -17.97 -0.62 7.03
N GLY A 112 -17.87 -0.77 5.70
CA GLY A 112 -18.85 -1.51 4.92
C GLY A 112 -18.80 -3.01 5.24
N PRO A 113 -19.77 -3.78 4.71
CA PRO A 113 -19.73 -5.23 4.81
C PRO A 113 -18.49 -5.81 4.13
N GLU A 114 -18.05 -6.97 4.58
CA GLU A 114 -16.88 -7.70 4.05
C GLU A 114 -16.93 -7.92 2.52
N GLU A 115 -18.11 -8.22 1.98
CA GLU A 115 -18.31 -8.39 0.53
C GLU A 115 -17.83 -7.15 -0.27
N ASP A 116 -18.00 -5.95 0.27
CA ASP A 116 -17.56 -4.71 -0.40
C ASP A 116 -16.03 -4.63 -0.47
N ALA A 117 -15.33 -5.05 0.59
CA ALA A 117 -13.86 -5.11 0.59
C ALA A 117 -13.35 -6.18 -0.38
N PHE A 118 -14.06 -7.30 -0.51
CA PHE A 118 -13.68 -8.39 -1.42
C PHE A 118 -13.87 -7.98 -2.88
N LEU A 119 -15.00 -7.37 -3.22
CA LEU A 119 -15.26 -6.82 -4.56
C LEU A 119 -14.21 -5.78 -4.96
N HIS A 120 -13.88 -4.88 -4.03
CA HIS A 120 -12.84 -3.89 -4.24
C HIS A 120 -11.48 -4.55 -4.49
N ARG A 121 -11.07 -5.45 -3.60
CA ARG A 121 -9.77 -6.11 -3.68
C ARG A 121 -9.62 -6.95 -4.94
N GLU A 122 -10.66 -7.65 -5.35
CA GLU A 122 -10.67 -8.46 -6.57
C GLU A 122 -10.46 -7.58 -7.81
N LEU A 123 -11.21 -6.47 -7.94
CA LEU A 123 -11.03 -5.52 -9.03
C LEU A 123 -9.59 -4.98 -9.08
N VAL A 124 -9.08 -4.49 -7.94
CA VAL A 124 -7.73 -3.94 -7.87
C VAL A 124 -6.69 -5.02 -8.15
N ALA A 125 -6.89 -6.28 -7.74
CA ALA A 125 -5.96 -7.37 -8.06
C ALA A 125 -5.90 -7.68 -9.55
N TRP A 126 -7.03 -7.64 -10.28
CA TRP A 126 -7.02 -7.74 -11.73
C TRP A 126 -6.30 -6.56 -12.41
N ASP A 127 -6.46 -5.33 -11.90
CA ASP A 127 -5.71 -4.17 -12.41
C ASP A 127 -4.20 -4.35 -12.27
N HIS A 128 -3.76 -5.00 -11.19
CA HIS A 128 -2.35 -5.34 -10.99
C HIS A 128 -1.89 -6.45 -11.92
N ALA A 129 -2.68 -7.51 -12.06
CA ALA A 129 -2.36 -8.58 -13.00
C ALA A 129 -2.18 -8.04 -14.42
N ALA A 130 -2.95 -7.02 -14.82
CA ALA A 130 -2.81 -6.35 -16.11
C ALA A 130 -1.46 -5.66 -16.24
N ALA A 131 -1.06 -4.89 -15.23
CA ALA A 131 0.24 -4.22 -15.20
C ALA A 131 1.42 -5.20 -15.20
N LEU A 132 1.33 -6.25 -14.38
CA LEU A 132 2.35 -7.30 -14.32
C LEU A 132 2.48 -8.01 -15.67
N ASN A 133 1.36 -8.25 -16.37
CA ASN A 133 1.34 -8.82 -17.72
C ASN A 133 1.96 -7.89 -18.78
N GLU A 134 1.94 -6.57 -18.60
CA GLU A 134 2.70 -5.63 -19.45
C GLU A 134 4.21 -5.73 -19.20
N TRP A 135 4.61 -6.01 -17.96
CA TRP A 135 6.02 -6.02 -17.53
C TRP A 135 6.70 -7.38 -17.66
N LEU A 136 5.93 -8.46 -17.68
CA LEU A 136 6.38 -9.84 -17.73
C LEU A 136 5.97 -10.51 -19.04
N HIS A 137 6.80 -11.44 -19.52
CA HIS A 137 6.52 -12.23 -20.72
C HIS A 137 5.93 -13.62 -20.39
N SER A 138 5.39 -13.78 -19.18
CA SER A 138 4.85 -15.03 -18.65
C SER A 138 3.52 -14.80 -17.93
N PRO A 139 2.64 -15.80 -17.87
CA PRO A 139 1.41 -15.70 -17.08
C PRO A 139 1.68 -15.31 -15.63
N VAL A 140 0.81 -14.47 -15.08
CA VAL A 140 0.87 -13.92 -13.73
C VAL A 140 -0.18 -14.59 -12.87
N GLU A 141 0.21 -15.00 -11.66
CA GLU A 141 -0.71 -15.50 -10.64
C GLU A 141 -0.67 -14.60 -9.42
N VAL A 142 -1.78 -13.90 -9.16
CA VAL A 142 -1.96 -13.00 -8.02
C VAL A 142 -2.86 -13.68 -7.00
N PHE A 143 -2.44 -13.67 -5.74
CA PHE A 143 -3.22 -14.18 -4.62
C PHE A 143 -3.82 -13.05 -3.79
N ILE A 144 -4.99 -13.28 -3.21
CA ILE A 144 -5.64 -12.38 -2.26
C ILE A 144 -5.74 -13.09 -0.91
N ASP A 145 -5.20 -12.46 0.13
CA ASP A 145 -5.15 -12.99 1.49
C ASP A 145 -6.39 -12.60 2.30
N LEU A 146 -7.48 -13.34 2.09
CA LEU A 146 -8.75 -13.08 2.78
C LEU A 146 -8.77 -13.59 4.23
N ASP A 147 -7.96 -14.60 4.56
CA ASP A 147 -7.98 -15.29 5.85
C ASP A 147 -7.63 -14.36 7.03
N GLY A 148 -6.91 -13.26 6.80
CA GLY A 148 -6.54 -12.26 7.82
C GLY A 148 -7.47 -11.04 7.90
N PHE A 149 -8.51 -10.97 7.06
CA PHE A 149 -9.28 -9.73 6.86
C PHE A 149 -9.97 -9.22 8.13
N GLU A 150 -10.53 -10.11 8.96
CA GLU A 150 -11.24 -9.73 10.19
C GLU A 150 -10.33 -9.04 11.22
N GLU A 151 -9.02 -9.30 11.18
CA GLU A 151 -8.02 -8.76 12.11
C GLU A 151 -7.36 -7.46 11.62
N VAL A 152 -7.55 -7.13 10.34
CA VAL A 152 -7.08 -5.86 9.77
C VAL A 152 -8.08 -4.76 10.14
N HIS A 153 -7.60 -3.56 10.44
CA HIS A 153 -8.42 -2.39 10.71
C HIS A 153 -7.82 -1.16 10.04
N ASN A 154 -8.42 -0.71 8.94
CA ASN A 154 -7.96 0.48 8.23
C ASN A 154 -8.00 1.72 9.15
N PRO A 155 -6.86 2.34 9.52
CA PRO A 155 -6.84 3.45 10.46
C PRO A 155 -7.38 4.76 9.83
N VAL A 156 -7.50 4.81 8.50
CA VAL A 156 -7.95 5.97 7.74
C VAL A 156 -9.45 6.16 7.89
N ASN A 157 -9.87 7.41 8.04
CA ASN A 157 -11.24 7.85 7.87
C ASN A 157 -11.67 7.66 6.40
N LEU A 158 -12.62 6.77 6.16
CA LEU A 158 -12.97 6.34 4.80
C LEU A 158 -13.60 7.44 3.92
N PHE A 159 -14.12 8.52 4.50
CA PHE A 159 -14.46 9.71 3.71
C PHE A 159 -13.25 10.31 2.99
N PHE A 160 -12.04 10.08 3.51
CA PHE A 160 -10.75 10.61 3.06
C PHE A 160 -9.87 9.56 2.40
N HIS A 161 -10.36 8.33 2.27
CA HIS A 161 -9.71 7.33 1.44
C HIS A 161 -9.64 7.84 0.01
N ARG A 162 -8.52 7.58 -0.68
CA ARG A 162 -8.48 7.80 -2.13
C ARG A 162 -9.31 6.71 -2.78
N GLN A 163 -9.78 6.97 -4.00
CA GLN A 163 -10.53 5.98 -4.78
C GLN A 163 -9.57 5.35 -5.79
N GLU A 164 -8.62 4.56 -5.29
CA GLU A 164 -7.55 3.96 -6.09
C GLU A 164 -8.03 3.01 -7.17
N GLU A 165 -9.24 2.47 -7.05
CA GLU A 165 -9.86 1.60 -8.04
C GLU A 165 -10.21 2.35 -9.33
N LEU A 166 -10.28 3.69 -9.27
CA LEU A 166 -10.71 4.53 -10.39
C LEU A 166 -9.59 4.85 -11.36
N VAL A 167 -8.33 4.83 -10.92
CA VAL A 167 -7.20 5.30 -11.75
C VAL A 167 -6.91 4.39 -12.95
N ALA A 168 -7.36 3.13 -12.89
CA ALA A 168 -7.22 2.16 -13.98
C ALA A 168 -8.44 2.15 -14.93
N ARG A 169 -9.51 2.87 -14.60
CA ARG A 169 -10.79 2.77 -15.31
C ARG A 169 -10.79 3.58 -16.60
N SER A 170 -11.57 3.09 -17.57
CA SER A 170 -11.88 3.80 -18.81
C SER A 170 -12.80 4.99 -18.56
N GLU A 171 -12.85 5.93 -19.52
CA GLU A 171 -13.78 7.07 -19.45
C GLU A 171 -15.23 6.62 -19.26
N LYS A 172 -15.66 5.56 -19.95
CA LYS A 172 -17.03 5.03 -19.86
C LYS A 172 -17.36 4.53 -18.46
N GLU A 173 -16.44 3.79 -17.85
CA GLU A 173 -16.62 3.28 -16.49
C GLU A 173 -16.66 4.41 -15.46
N LEU A 174 -15.82 5.43 -15.62
CA LEU A 174 -15.76 6.61 -14.75
C LEU A 174 -17.02 7.46 -14.85
N LEU A 175 -17.55 7.70 -16.05
CA LEU A 175 -18.82 8.41 -16.23
C LEU A 175 -19.99 7.64 -15.59
N ARG A 176 -19.99 6.31 -15.71
CA ARG A 176 -20.98 5.47 -15.02
C ARG A 176 -20.83 5.57 -13.50
N TYR A 177 -19.61 5.50 -12.98
CA TYR A 177 -19.35 5.68 -11.54
C TYR A 177 -19.86 7.02 -11.04
N GLY A 178 -19.54 8.12 -11.73
CA GLY A 178 -20.03 9.46 -11.38
C GLY A 178 -21.56 9.54 -11.30
N ASN A 179 -22.26 8.97 -12.28
CA ASN A 179 -23.73 8.93 -12.24
C ASN A 179 -24.29 8.12 -11.06
N ILE A 180 -23.61 7.03 -10.67
CA ILE A 180 -24.00 6.22 -9.51
C ILE A 180 -23.82 7.02 -8.21
N MET A 181 -22.76 7.82 -8.10
CA MET A 181 -22.49 8.61 -6.89
C MET A 181 -23.54 9.69 -6.62
N GLU A 182 -24.31 10.12 -7.62
CA GLU A 182 -25.45 11.03 -7.46
C GLU A 182 -26.72 10.32 -6.93
N GLU A 183 -26.75 8.99 -6.91
CA GLU A 183 -27.89 8.24 -6.37
C GLU A 183 -27.97 8.35 -4.85
N PRO A 184 -29.18 8.34 -4.25
CA PRO A 184 -29.33 8.27 -2.80
C PRO A 184 -28.85 6.91 -2.25
N LEU A 185 -28.33 6.91 -1.02
CA LEU A 185 -28.21 5.68 -0.21
C LEU A 185 -29.63 5.16 0.06
N PRO A 186 -29.98 3.86 -0.11
CA PRO A 186 -29.13 2.68 -0.34
C PRO A 186 -28.89 2.30 -1.81
N LYS A 187 -29.66 2.84 -2.76
CA LYS A 187 -29.59 2.48 -4.19
C LYS A 187 -28.17 2.60 -4.75
N ARG A 188 -27.44 3.64 -4.34
CA ARG A 188 -26.02 3.85 -4.68
C ARG A 188 -25.16 2.62 -4.40
N LEU A 189 -25.35 1.95 -3.25
CA LEU A 189 -24.52 0.82 -2.85
C LEU A 189 -24.72 -0.37 -3.80
N ASP A 190 -25.98 -0.70 -4.11
CA ASP A 190 -26.29 -1.79 -5.03
C ASP A 190 -25.74 -1.51 -6.43
N SER A 191 -25.93 -0.29 -6.92
CA SER A 191 -25.37 0.18 -8.19
C SER A 191 -23.84 0.12 -8.22
N LEU A 192 -23.16 0.47 -7.12
CA LEU A 192 -21.69 0.38 -7.02
C LEU A 192 -21.22 -1.08 -7.04
N ARG A 193 -21.86 -1.98 -6.29
CA ARG A 193 -21.51 -3.41 -6.31
C ARG A 193 -21.61 -4.00 -7.72
N GLU A 194 -22.67 -3.67 -8.44
CA GLU A 194 -22.83 -4.08 -9.84
C GLU A 194 -21.82 -3.40 -10.78
N TRP A 195 -21.38 -2.19 -10.47
CA TRP A 195 -20.29 -1.53 -11.18
C TRP A 195 -18.96 -2.26 -10.95
N TYR A 196 -18.62 -2.61 -9.71
CA TYR A 196 -17.42 -3.39 -9.38
C TYR A 196 -17.40 -4.73 -10.11
N LYS A 197 -18.47 -5.53 -9.98
CA LYS A 197 -18.60 -6.82 -10.68
C LYS A 197 -18.42 -6.69 -12.20
N ALA A 198 -19.00 -5.66 -12.79
CA ALA A 198 -18.88 -5.41 -14.24
C ALA A 198 -17.44 -5.05 -14.63
N CYS A 199 -16.78 -4.16 -13.89
CA CYS A 199 -15.40 -3.77 -14.16
C CYS A 199 -14.44 -4.95 -13.96
N THR A 200 -14.62 -5.74 -12.90
CA THR A 200 -13.83 -6.95 -12.63
C THR A 200 -13.94 -7.94 -13.77
N LYS A 201 -15.17 -8.21 -14.23
CA LYS A 201 -15.41 -9.10 -15.37
C LYS A 201 -14.76 -8.59 -16.66
N THR A 202 -14.80 -7.28 -16.91
CA THR A 202 -14.10 -6.69 -18.06
C THR A 202 -12.59 -6.88 -17.95
N ALA A 203 -12.00 -6.56 -16.80
CA ALA A 203 -10.56 -6.75 -16.57
C ALA A 203 -10.15 -8.23 -16.73
N GLU A 204 -10.90 -9.17 -16.13
CA GLU A 204 -10.68 -10.61 -16.28
C GLU A 204 -10.76 -11.04 -17.77
N GLN A 205 -11.72 -10.55 -18.54
CA GLN A 205 -11.87 -10.91 -19.95
C GLN A 205 -10.73 -10.37 -20.82
N GLU A 206 -10.23 -9.18 -20.52
CA GLU A 206 -9.17 -8.54 -21.28
C GLU A 206 -7.80 -9.20 -21.06
N ILE A 207 -7.51 -9.63 -19.83
CA ILE A 207 -6.17 -10.15 -19.49
C ILE A 207 -6.12 -11.61 -19.04
N GLY A 208 -7.23 -12.20 -18.58
CA GLY A 208 -7.30 -13.60 -18.15
C GLY A 208 -7.07 -14.60 -19.28
N GLY A 209 -7.38 -14.22 -20.52
CA GLY A 209 -7.12 -15.04 -21.71
C GLY A 209 -5.64 -15.36 -21.98
N ALA A 210 -4.72 -14.61 -21.36
CA ALA A 210 -3.28 -14.85 -21.45
C ALA A 210 -2.74 -15.86 -20.40
N GLY A 211 -3.64 -16.56 -19.69
CA GLY A 211 -3.28 -17.50 -18.61
C GLY A 211 -3.06 -16.84 -17.25
N ASN A 212 -3.32 -15.53 -17.14
CA ASN A 212 -3.27 -14.79 -15.89
C ASN A 212 -4.41 -15.23 -14.97
N SER A 213 -4.19 -15.17 -13.66
CA SER A 213 -5.23 -15.49 -12.69
C SER A 213 -5.12 -14.68 -11.41
N VAL A 214 -6.28 -14.37 -10.82
CA VAL A 214 -6.44 -13.81 -9.48
C VAL A 214 -7.20 -14.85 -8.66
N LYS A 215 -6.67 -15.24 -7.50
CA LYS A 215 -7.24 -16.30 -6.65
C LYS A 215 -7.15 -15.95 -5.19
N GLN A 216 -8.00 -16.56 -4.36
CA GLN A 216 -7.79 -16.55 -2.91
C GLN A 216 -6.50 -17.32 -2.56
N LEU A 217 -5.75 -16.80 -1.60
CA LEU A 217 -4.56 -17.44 -1.07
C LEU A 217 -4.96 -18.71 -0.30
N ALA A 218 -4.39 -19.85 -0.68
CA ALA A 218 -4.43 -21.07 0.12
C ALA A 218 -3.18 -21.13 1.00
N LEU A 219 -3.28 -20.69 2.27
CA LEU A 219 -2.13 -20.56 3.18
C LEU A 219 -1.34 -21.86 3.33
N ASP A 220 -2.01 -23.01 3.44
CA ASP A 220 -1.34 -24.31 3.57
C ASP A 220 -0.51 -24.64 2.32
N SER A 221 -1.00 -24.31 1.13
CA SER A 221 -0.25 -24.50 -0.12
C SER A 221 0.99 -23.59 -0.15
N LEU A 222 0.87 -22.34 0.30
CA LEU A 222 2.00 -21.43 0.41
C LEU A 222 3.05 -21.96 1.39
N CYS A 223 2.62 -22.50 2.53
CA CYS A 223 3.52 -23.10 3.52
C CYS A 223 4.28 -24.30 2.95
N GLU A 224 3.64 -25.16 2.16
CA GLU A 224 4.34 -26.26 1.48
C GLU A 224 5.34 -25.76 0.40
N THR A 225 5.01 -24.68 -0.30
CA THR A 225 5.97 -23.99 -1.18
C THR A 225 7.18 -23.46 -0.40
N ILE A 226 6.97 -22.80 0.75
CA ILE A 226 8.05 -22.32 1.61
C ILE A 226 8.95 -23.46 2.11
N LYS A 227 8.36 -24.58 2.55
CA LYS A 227 9.11 -25.75 3.04
C LYS A 227 9.98 -26.41 1.97
N SER A 228 9.50 -26.43 0.73
CA SER A 228 10.17 -27.10 -0.39
C SER A 228 11.20 -26.23 -1.12
N ALA A 229 11.14 -24.90 -0.93
CA ALA A 229 12.05 -23.94 -1.53
C ALA A 229 13.51 -24.11 -1.08
N GLU A 230 14.46 -23.67 -1.93
CA GLU A 230 15.87 -23.52 -1.55
C GLU A 230 16.03 -22.39 -0.53
N SER A 231 15.38 -21.25 -0.81
CA SER A 231 15.38 -20.05 -0.01
C SER A 231 14.08 -19.28 -0.25
N VAL A 232 13.65 -18.52 0.78
CA VAL A 232 12.49 -17.65 0.69
C VAL A 232 12.88 -16.24 1.13
N LEU A 233 12.68 -15.27 0.25
CA LEU A 233 12.75 -13.85 0.56
C LEU A 233 11.32 -13.29 0.64
N PHE A 234 10.96 -12.73 1.77
CA PHE A 234 9.69 -12.04 1.98
C PHE A 234 9.92 -10.53 1.95
N LEU A 235 9.24 -9.86 1.03
CA LEU A 235 9.26 -8.41 0.84
C LEU A 235 7.88 -7.87 1.22
N GLY A 236 7.81 -7.14 2.33
CA GLY A 236 6.54 -6.72 2.94
C GLY A 236 6.36 -5.21 3.00
N GLY A 237 5.17 -4.75 2.61
CA GLY A 237 4.73 -3.35 2.71
C GLY A 237 3.30 -3.18 3.22
N ALA A 238 2.73 -4.19 3.88
CA ALA A 238 1.40 -4.20 4.47
C ALA A 238 1.44 -4.66 5.94
N SER A 239 0.31 -5.11 6.51
CA SER A 239 0.28 -5.59 7.89
C SER A 239 1.17 -6.83 8.11
N LEU A 240 1.43 -7.17 9.37
CA LEU A 240 2.24 -8.33 9.74
C LEU A 240 1.43 -9.62 9.98
N GLY A 241 0.12 -9.63 9.66
CA GLY A 241 -0.77 -10.75 9.92
C GLY A 241 -0.35 -12.07 9.23
N ILE A 242 0.17 -12.01 8.00
CA ILE A 242 0.69 -13.21 7.34
C ILE A 242 1.96 -13.77 7.99
N LEU A 243 2.81 -12.90 8.56
CA LEU A 243 4.04 -13.32 9.22
C LEU A 243 3.75 -14.01 10.56
N GLN A 244 2.76 -13.53 11.31
CA GLN A 244 2.25 -14.25 12.48
C GLN A 244 1.81 -15.67 12.09
N ARG A 245 1.01 -15.80 11.02
CA ARG A 245 0.57 -17.11 10.53
C ARG A 245 1.72 -18.01 10.06
N PHE A 246 2.82 -17.46 9.53
CA PHE A 246 4.02 -18.26 9.22
C PHE A 246 4.73 -18.80 10.45
N ILE A 247 4.75 -18.05 11.55
CA ILE A 247 5.26 -18.52 12.85
C ILE A 247 4.36 -19.66 13.34
N ASP A 248 3.04 -19.45 13.37
CA ASP A 248 2.07 -20.45 13.85
C ASP A 248 2.10 -21.75 13.03
N LYS A 249 2.36 -21.65 11.72
CA LYS A 249 2.50 -22.79 10.80
C LYS A 249 3.88 -23.43 10.82
N GLY A 250 4.83 -22.89 11.59
CA GLY A 250 6.17 -23.44 11.76
C GLY A 250 7.01 -23.40 10.47
N VAL A 251 6.90 -22.32 9.69
CA VAL A 251 7.69 -22.12 8.46
C VAL A 251 8.56 -20.85 8.50
N ALA A 252 8.48 -20.07 9.57
CA ALA A 252 9.21 -18.80 9.72
C ALA A 252 10.73 -18.96 9.59
N ASP A 253 11.31 -20.06 10.09
CA ASP A 253 12.75 -20.36 10.07
C ASP A 253 13.35 -20.48 8.66
N LYS A 254 12.50 -20.57 7.63
CA LYS A 254 12.88 -20.59 6.20
C LYS A 254 12.84 -19.23 5.53
N VAL A 255 12.22 -18.24 6.16
CA VAL A 255 11.86 -16.97 5.52
C VAL A 255 12.78 -15.86 5.99
N LYS A 256 13.41 -15.18 5.03
CA LYS A 256 14.16 -13.93 5.25
C LYS A 256 13.25 -12.75 4.99
N CYS A 257 12.97 -11.94 6.00
CA CYS A 257 12.03 -10.82 5.92
C CYS A 257 12.75 -9.49 5.68
N HIS A 258 12.21 -8.70 4.75
CA HIS A 258 12.60 -7.32 4.52
C HIS A 258 11.34 -6.44 4.40
N LEU A 259 11.16 -5.53 5.37
CA LEU A 259 9.86 -4.91 5.60
C LEU A 259 9.94 -3.38 5.63
N GLN A 260 9.04 -2.69 4.93
CA GLN A 260 8.79 -1.27 5.15
C GLN A 260 7.88 -1.13 6.39
N ILE A 261 8.43 -0.86 7.57
CA ILE A 261 7.63 -0.79 8.80
C ILE A 261 8.28 0.02 9.92
N GLY A 262 7.44 0.67 10.74
CA GLY A 262 7.87 1.42 11.92
C GLY A 262 8.55 2.75 11.60
N THR A 263 8.92 3.50 12.63
CA THR A 263 9.66 4.77 12.50
C THR A 263 10.35 5.10 13.82
N CYS A 264 11.60 5.59 13.77
CA CYS A 264 12.26 6.19 14.93
C CYS A 264 11.88 7.67 15.12
N ASP A 265 11.18 8.26 14.15
CA ASP A 265 10.65 9.61 14.22
C ASP A 265 9.12 9.57 14.28
N LEU A 266 8.57 9.72 15.48
CA LEU A 266 7.13 9.71 15.74
C LEU A 266 6.40 10.90 15.08
N ALA A 267 7.09 11.97 14.70
CA ALA A 267 6.46 13.10 14.02
C ALA A 267 5.90 12.70 12.64
N LEU A 268 6.50 11.68 12.02
CA LEU A 268 6.12 11.13 10.71
C LEU A 268 4.87 10.25 10.76
N ASN A 269 4.52 9.69 11.92
CA ASN A 269 3.35 8.83 12.02
C ASN A 269 2.07 9.64 11.76
N LEU A 270 1.24 9.19 10.82
CA LEU A 270 -0.08 9.78 10.57
C LEU A 270 -1.11 9.39 11.64
N PHE A 271 -0.93 8.22 12.23
CA PHE A 271 -1.76 7.61 13.28
C PHE A 271 -0.91 7.44 14.56
N PRO A 272 -1.43 6.90 15.68
CA PRO A 272 -0.58 6.57 16.82
C PRO A 272 0.59 5.65 16.43
N ASN A 273 0.29 4.63 15.63
CA ASN A 273 1.27 3.71 15.04
C ASN A 273 1.65 4.14 13.60
N GLN A 274 2.79 3.66 13.11
CA GLN A 274 3.08 3.70 11.66
C GLN A 274 2.02 2.89 10.91
N PHE A 275 1.70 3.27 9.67
CA PHE A 275 0.53 2.77 8.95
C PHE A 275 0.41 1.24 8.91
N ASN A 276 1.46 0.51 8.54
CA ASN A 276 1.45 -0.95 8.44
C ASN A 276 1.25 -1.63 9.81
N ILE A 277 1.77 -1.02 10.89
CA ILE A 277 1.49 -1.45 12.26
C ILE A 277 0.04 -1.12 12.65
N ALA A 278 -0.48 0.03 12.24
CA ALA A 278 -1.82 0.48 12.57
C ALA A 278 -2.92 -0.39 11.93
N LEU A 279 -2.62 -1.08 10.82
CA LEU A 279 -3.52 -2.04 10.20
C LEU A 279 -3.81 -3.24 11.10
N ASN A 280 -2.80 -3.81 11.78
CA ASN A 280 -2.99 -4.89 12.74
C ASN A 280 -1.93 -4.80 13.86
N PRO A 281 -2.19 -3.98 14.90
CA PRO A 281 -1.22 -3.76 15.97
C PRO A 281 -0.91 -5.03 16.77
N THR A 282 -1.89 -5.92 16.93
CA THR A 282 -1.74 -7.19 17.66
C THR A 282 -0.76 -8.11 16.94
N ALA A 283 -0.94 -8.31 15.64
CA ALA A 283 -0.01 -9.11 14.84
C ALA A 283 1.38 -8.48 14.79
N ALA A 284 1.46 -7.15 14.70
CA ALA A 284 2.75 -6.46 14.72
C ALA A 284 3.49 -6.68 16.04
N GLU A 285 2.83 -6.51 17.19
CA GLU A 285 3.41 -6.77 18.50
C GLU A 285 3.90 -8.22 18.62
N PHE A 286 3.08 -9.19 18.22
CA PHE A 286 3.44 -10.61 18.24
C PHE A 286 4.70 -10.87 17.38
N VAL A 287 4.69 -10.42 16.12
CA VAL A 287 5.81 -10.66 15.20
C VAL A 287 7.09 -9.97 15.68
N PHE A 288 7.02 -8.79 16.29
CA PHE A 288 8.21 -8.14 16.85
C PHE A 288 8.74 -8.83 18.11
N GLN A 289 7.93 -9.57 18.85
CA GLN A 289 8.41 -10.41 19.96
C GLN A 289 9.05 -11.72 19.45
N HIS A 290 8.66 -12.16 18.25
CA HIS A 290 9.06 -13.42 17.62
C HIS A 290 9.97 -13.23 16.39
N PHE A 291 10.55 -12.04 16.20
CA PHE A 291 11.34 -11.73 14.99
C PHE A 291 12.53 -12.67 14.80
N SER A 292 13.08 -13.22 15.89
CA SER A 292 14.19 -14.18 15.88
C SER A 292 13.81 -15.57 15.39
N ASP A 293 12.51 -15.87 15.24
CA ASP A 293 12.02 -17.14 14.72
C ASP A 293 12.18 -17.21 13.19
N PHE A 294 12.42 -16.06 12.54
CA PHE A 294 12.70 -15.95 11.12
C PHE A 294 14.17 -16.20 10.78
N ALA A 295 14.46 -16.66 9.56
CA ALA A 295 15.83 -16.88 9.08
C ALA A 295 16.67 -15.60 9.07
N ASP A 296 16.03 -14.48 8.74
CA ASP A 296 16.54 -13.12 8.95
C ASP A 296 15.35 -12.16 9.04
N PHE A 297 15.47 -11.07 9.79
CA PHE A 297 14.40 -10.09 9.94
C PHE A 297 14.96 -8.68 9.94
N VAL A 298 14.69 -7.96 8.85
CA VAL A 298 15.19 -6.61 8.61
C VAL A 298 14.04 -5.65 8.33
N VAL A 299 14.10 -4.47 8.96
CA VAL A 299 13.11 -3.41 8.75
C VAL A 299 13.75 -2.17 8.11
N VAL A 300 12.95 -1.44 7.35
CA VAL A 300 13.30 -0.13 6.78
C VAL A 300 12.25 0.86 7.29
N PRO A 301 12.56 1.58 8.38
CA PRO A 301 11.60 2.47 9.00
C PRO A 301 11.23 3.65 8.10
N SER A 302 10.05 4.23 8.27
CA SER A 302 9.53 5.29 7.41
C SER A 302 10.44 6.51 7.32
N HIS A 303 11.13 6.91 8.40
CA HIS A 303 12.09 8.03 8.34
C HIS A 303 13.26 7.75 7.38
N SER A 304 13.67 6.50 7.25
CA SER A 304 14.71 6.04 6.33
C SER A 304 14.15 5.88 4.92
N ALA A 305 13.01 5.17 4.79
CA ALA A 305 12.37 4.90 3.51
C ALA A 305 11.92 6.18 2.77
N GLN A 306 11.47 7.21 3.51
CA GLN A 306 11.02 8.48 2.94
C GLN A 306 12.16 9.45 2.61
N ASN A 307 13.39 9.16 3.05
CA ASN A 307 14.56 9.99 2.74
C ASN A 307 15.06 9.79 1.30
N ALA A 308 14.66 8.71 0.61
CA ALA A 308 14.90 8.53 -0.81
C ALA A 308 13.70 9.02 -1.63
N GLN A 309 13.94 9.92 -2.59
CA GLN A 309 12.92 10.46 -3.48
C GLN A 309 13.22 10.12 -4.94
N TYR A 310 12.20 9.72 -5.69
CA TYR A 310 12.33 9.24 -7.06
C TYR A 310 11.52 10.12 -8.01
N SER A 311 12.11 10.47 -9.15
CA SER A 311 11.41 11.14 -10.24
C SER A 311 10.22 10.31 -10.71
N LEU A 312 9.02 10.91 -10.72
CA LEU A 312 7.83 10.24 -11.23
C LEU A 312 7.93 9.98 -12.74
N VAL A 313 8.59 10.87 -13.49
CA VAL A 313 8.90 10.66 -14.91
C VAL A 313 9.83 9.46 -15.10
N GLY A 314 10.85 9.30 -14.26
CA GLY A 314 11.73 8.13 -14.29
C GLY A 314 10.99 6.82 -14.00
N LEU A 315 10.08 6.83 -13.02
CA LEU A 315 9.23 5.66 -12.73
C LEU A 315 8.30 5.34 -13.89
N LYS A 316 7.70 6.35 -14.54
CA LYS A 316 6.94 6.17 -15.77
C LYS A 316 7.76 5.54 -16.89
N GLN A 317 9.00 5.96 -17.10
CA GLN A 317 9.88 5.39 -18.13
C GLN A 317 10.07 3.88 -17.90
N GLU A 318 10.18 3.46 -16.64
CA GLU A 318 10.36 2.05 -16.26
C GLU A 318 9.08 1.23 -16.23
N GLY A 319 7.95 1.82 -15.86
CA GLY A 319 6.68 1.12 -15.62
C GLY A 319 5.57 1.41 -16.64
N GLY A 320 5.80 2.31 -17.60
CA GLY A 320 4.88 2.62 -18.69
C GLY A 320 3.62 3.42 -18.28
N PRO A 321 2.57 3.41 -19.12
CA PRO A 321 1.34 4.18 -18.91
C PRO A 321 0.61 3.83 -17.60
N THR A 322 0.65 2.55 -17.20
CA THR A 322 -0.04 2.10 -15.98
C THR A 322 0.63 2.67 -14.72
N MET A 323 1.97 2.73 -14.70
CA MET A 323 2.72 3.42 -13.64
C MET A 323 2.45 4.92 -13.62
N GLU A 324 2.36 5.56 -14.79
CA GLU A 324 2.01 6.98 -14.90
C GLU A 324 0.66 7.30 -14.25
N ARG A 325 -0.38 6.53 -14.59
CA ARG A 325 -1.73 6.73 -14.01
C ARG A 325 -1.73 6.59 -12.50
N ARG A 326 -1.00 5.60 -11.97
CA ARG A 326 -0.84 5.41 -10.51
C ARG A 326 -0.14 6.61 -9.86
N CYS A 327 0.95 7.09 -10.45
CA CYS A 327 1.67 8.26 -9.94
C CYS A 327 0.85 9.56 -10.01
N LEU A 328 0.08 9.76 -11.08
CA LEU A 328 -0.81 10.91 -11.24
C LEU A 328 -1.94 10.87 -10.20
N GLY A 329 -2.63 9.74 -10.05
CA GLY A 329 -3.72 9.60 -9.09
C GLY A 329 -3.25 9.69 -7.64
N PHE A 330 -2.17 8.99 -7.28
CA PHE A 330 -1.69 8.92 -5.90
C PHE A 330 -0.79 10.10 -5.52
N ASN A 331 0.32 10.32 -6.23
CA ASN A 331 1.27 11.35 -5.83
C ASN A 331 0.82 12.75 -6.25
N CYS A 332 0.11 12.90 -7.38
CA CYS A 332 -0.29 14.21 -7.89
C CYS A 332 -1.70 14.63 -7.49
N GLY A 333 -2.57 13.68 -7.15
CA GLY A 333 -3.97 13.95 -6.79
C GLY A 333 -4.83 14.33 -7.99
N GLU A 334 -4.47 13.84 -9.18
CA GLU A 334 -5.20 14.12 -10.40
C GLU A 334 -6.50 13.34 -10.50
N GLU A 335 -7.48 13.95 -11.16
CA GLU A 335 -8.81 13.35 -11.35
C GLU A 335 -8.76 12.19 -12.35
N PRO A 336 -9.33 11.01 -12.02
CA PRO A 336 -9.36 9.86 -12.92
C PRO A 336 -9.88 10.16 -14.33
N LEU A 337 -10.90 11.02 -14.45
CA LEU A 337 -11.48 11.35 -15.76
C LEU A 337 -10.53 12.19 -16.63
N LYS A 338 -9.71 13.06 -16.04
CA LYS A 338 -8.68 13.80 -16.80
C LYS A 338 -7.59 12.86 -17.30
N MET A 339 -7.20 11.88 -16.48
CA MET A 339 -6.23 10.85 -16.86
C MET A 339 -6.78 9.96 -17.98
N ALA A 340 -8.03 9.49 -17.88
CA ALA A 340 -8.65 8.65 -18.90
C ALA A 340 -8.88 9.36 -20.26
N ARG A 341 -8.89 10.70 -20.26
CA ARG A 341 -9.01 11.55 -21.46
C ARG A 341 -7.67 12.08 -21.97
N ASP A 342 -6.55 11.62 -21.41
CA ASP A 342 -5.19 12.05 -21.73
C ASP A 342 -4.99 13.59 -21.63
N GLN A 343 -5.72 14.23 -20.71
CA GLN A 343 -5.66 15.69 -20.48
C GLN A 343 -4.51 16.10 -19.56
N VAL A 344 -3.92 15.13 -18.86
CA VAL A 344 -2.80 15.32 -17.93
C VAL A 344 -1.76 14.22 -18.15
N SER A 345 -0.48 14.57 -18.06
CA SER A 345 0.62 13.61 -18.08
C SER A 345 1.74 14.04 -17.14
N LEU A 346 2.58 13.10 -16.71
CA LEU A 346 3.73 13.43 -15.86
C LEU A 346 4.73 14.32 -16.60
N ASP A 347 5.04 14.03 -17.86
CA ASP A 347 6.04 14.80 -18.63
C ASP A 347 5.64 16.27 -18.84
N LYS A 348 4.33 16.55 -18.98
CA LYS A 348 3.84 17.89 -19.28
C LYS A 348 3.51 18.69 -18.04
N ASN A 349 2.89 18.04 -17.04
CA ASN A 349 2.30 18.74 -15.89
C ASN A 349 3.15 18.61 -14.63
N TYR A 350 4.01 17.58 -14.54
CA TYR A 350 4.74 17.20 -13.33
C TYR A 350 6.18 16.76 -13.61
N SER A 351 6.85 17.34 -14.61
CA SER A 351 8.15 16.88 -15.11
C SER A 351 9.24 16.78 -14.04
N ASP A 352 9.22 17.70 -13.07
CA ASP A 352 10.24 17.80 -12.02
C ASP A 352 9.82 17.12 -10.71
N ARG A 353 8.61 16.53 -10.67
CA ARG A 353 8.04 15.99 -9.44
C ARG A 353 8.77 14.74 -9.01
N LYS A 354 9.19 14.74 -7.75
CA LYS A 354 9.77 13.60 -7.05
C LYS A 354 8.91 13.25 -5.85
N ALA A 355 8.82 11.98 -5.52
CA ALA A 355 8.10 11.51 -4.35
C ALA A 355 8.91 10.45 -3.60
N PRO A 356 8.78 10.36 -2.27
CA PRO A 356 9.23 9.18 -1.54
C PRO A 356 8.46 7.95 -2.03
N MET A 357 9.18 6.85 -2.21
CA MET A 357 8.60 5.55 -2.54
C MET A 357 9.09 4.56 -1.48
N SER A 358 8.29 4.39 -0.42
CA SER A 358 8.79 3.77 0.82
C SER A 358 9.05 2.29 0.61
N ASP A 359 8.13 1.59 -0.04
CA ASP A 359 8.30 0.17 -0.35
C ASP A 359 9.39 -0.10 -1.37
N LEU A 360 9.50 0.74 -2.40
CA LEU A 360 10.60 0.66 -3.36
C LEU A 360 11.95 0.79 -2.63
N THR A 361 12.08 1.79 -1.77
CA THR A 361 13.31 2.03 -1.01
C THR A 361 13.61 0.87 -0.06
N ALA A 362 12.59 0.35 0.63
CA ALA A 362 12.75 -0.82 1.47
C ALA A 362 13.25 -2.02 0.65
N PHE A 363 12.62 -2.33 -0.48
CA PHE A 363 13.01 -3.50 -1.27
C PHE A 363 14.37 -3.32 -1.92
N LEU A 364 14.77 -2.10 -2.30
CA LEU A 364 16.12 -1.83 -2.83
C LEU A 364 17.23 -2.18 -1.84
N TYR A 365 17.02 -2.12 -0.52
CA TYR A 365 18.02 -2.58 0.45
C TYR A 365 18.20 -4.11 0.45
N ALA A 366 17.17 -4.87 0.10
CA ALA A 366 17.30 -6.30 -0.16
C ALA A 366 17.86 -6.59 -1.56
N LEU A 367 17.47 -5.78 -2.55
CA LEU A 367 17.74 -6.02 -3.98
C LEU A 367 19.06 -5.39 -4.48
N LYS A 368 19.68 -4.49 -3.75
CA LYS A 368 20.89 -3.80 -4.20
C LYS A 368 21.84 -3.61 -3.02
N PRO A 369 22.81 -4.52 -2.85
CA PRO A 369 23.85 -4.35 -1.85
C PRO A 369 24.53 -2.99 -1.97
N GLY A 370 24.66 -2.26 -0.85
CA GLY A 370 25.25 -0.93 -0.81
C GLY A 370 24.35 0.20 -1.34
N PHE A 371 23.05 -0.03 -1.50
CA PHE A 371 22.12 1.04 -1.88
C PHE A 371 22.17 2.21 -0.88
N GLY A 372 22.38 3.42 -1.41
CA GLY A 372 22.22 4.68 -0.68
C GLY A 372 23.13 4.90 0.53
N ASP A 373 24.25 4.19 0.64
CA ASP A 373 25.20 4.30 1.78
C ASP A 373 24.53 4.17 3.18
N ALA A 374 23.38 3.50 3.26
CA ALA A 374 22.68 3.40 4.54
C ALA A 374 23.44 2.54 5.53
N LYS A 375 23.39 2.95 6.79
CA LYS A 375 24.03 2.21 7.88
C LYS A 375 23.10 1.10 8.32
N LEU A 376 23.65 -0.11 8.45
CA LEU A 376 22.97 -1.17 9.19
C LEU A 376 23.04 -0.85 10.68
N GLY A 377 21.89 -0.78 11.33
CA GLY A 377 21.76 -0.56 12.76
C GLY A 377 20.72 -1.51 13.37
N TYR A 378 20.31 -1.22 14.61
CA TYR A 378 19.30 -2.00 15.29
C TYR A 378 18.22 -1.12 15.93
N VAL A 379 17.04 -1.71 16.10
CA VAL A 379 15.92 -1.13 16.83
C VAL A 379 15.37 -2.09 17.86
N GLN A 380 14.93 -1.54 18.98
CA GLN A 380 14.02 -2.18 19.91
C GLN A 380 12.64 -1.58 19.76
N VAL A 381 11.61 -2.41 19.96
CA VAL A 381 10.21 -1.98 19.89
C VAL A 381 9.61 -2.06 21.29
N GLU A 382 9.08 -0.94 21.77
CA GLU A 382 8.40 -0.84 23.05
C GLU A 382 6.91 -0.58 22.83
N ASN A 383 6.03 -1.34 23.49
CA ASN A 383 4.61 -1.02 23.55
C ASN A 383 4.34 0.01 24.66
N GLN A 384 3.90 1.20 24.25
CA GLN A 384 3.46 2.25 25.15
C GLN A 384 1.97 2.52 24.95
N LYS A 385 1.14 1.90 25.80
CA LYS A 385 -0.33 2.06 25.79
C LYS A 385 -0.95 1.77 24.40
N GLY A 386 -0.49 0.71 23.73
CA GLY A 386 -0.96 0.30 22.41
C GLY A 386 -0.24 0.97 21.22
N THR A 387 0.71 1.88 21.48
CA THR A 387 1.59 2.43 20.45
C THR A 387 2.94 1.71 20.47
N LEU A 388 3.34 1.12 19.35
CA LEU A 388 4.61 0.43 19.17
C LEU A 388 5.68 1.44 18.74
N ILE A 389 6.59 1.78 19.66
CA ILE A 389 7.62 2.80 19.48
C ILE A 389 8.94 2.13 19.13
N PHE A 390 9.54 2.54 18.01
CA PHE A 390 10.86 2.08 17.61
C PHE A 390 11.92 3.00 18.22
N ARG A 391 12.92 2.40 18.87
CA ARG A 391 14.07 3.12 19.44
C ARG A 391 15.35 2.52 18.88
N ARG A 392 16.23 3.39 18.41
CA ARG A 392 17.59 3.00 18.02
C ARG A 392 18.29 2.34 19.20
N SER A 393 19.00 1.25 18.93
CA SER A 393 19.68 0.42 19.92
C SER A 393 20.93 -0.20 19.29
N ASP A 394 21.81 -0.74 20.14
CA ASP A 394 22.97 -1.53 19.72
C ASP A 394 22.61 -3.02 19.48
N SER A 395 21.37 -3.41 19.80
CA SER A 395 20.84 -4.77 19.60
C SER A 395 19.33 -4.74 19.33
N GLY A 396 18.80 -5.83 18.78
CA GLY A 396 17.37 -6.01 18.47
C GLY A 396 17.15 -6.35 17.00
N ILE A 397 16.08 -5.80 16.44
CA ILE A 397 15.72 -6.00 15.03
C ILE A 397 16.69 -5.21 14.15
N LYS A 398 17.25 -5.83 13.11
CA LYS A 398 18.12 -5.14 12.15
C LYS A 398 17.34 -4.07 11.40
N MET A 399 17.92 -2.89 11.22
CA MET A 399 17.34 -1.85 10.36
C MET A 399 18.35 -1.25 9.38
N TYR A 400 17.86 -0.80 8.24
CA TYR A 400 18.60 0.14 7.38
C TYR A 400 18.20 1.58 7.70
N ASP A 401 19.18 2.38 8.14
CA ASP A 401 18.99 3.78 8.53
C ASP A 401 19.68 4.72 7.53
N LEU A 402 18.87 5.29 6.62
CA LEU A 402 19.29 6.31 5.68
C LEU A 402 19.09 7.70 6.32
N GLU A 403 20.16 8.27 6.84
CA GLU A 403 20.13 9.59 7.48
C GLU A 403 20.11 10.74 6.46
N ALA A 404 20.88 10.61 5.38
CA ALA A 404 21.02 11.64 4.36
C ALA A 404 19.97 11.47 3.26
N PRO A 405 19.26 12.54 2.85
CA PRO A 405 18.28 12.44 1.79
C PRO A 405 18.97 12.19 0.44
N ILE A 406 18.39 11.29 -0.35
CA ILE A 406 18.83 10.96 -1.71
C ILE A 406 17.71 11.32 -2.69
N LYS A 407 18.07 11.90 -3.82
CA LYS A 407 17.12 12.25 -4.89
C LYS A 407 17.58 11.66 -6.20
N PHE A 408 16.71 10.88 -6.84
CA PHE A 408 16.93 10.32 -8.15
C PHE A 408 16.20 11.15 -9.20
N GLU A 409 16.95 11.74 -10.13
CA GLU A 409 16.41 12.30 -11.37
C GLU A 409 15.92 11.18 -12.30
N ALA A 410 15.21 11.52 -13.38
CA ALA A 410 14.58 10.52 -14.26
C ALA A 410 15.57 9.44 -14.74
N ASP A 411 16.68 9.86 -15.36
CA ASP A 411 17.73 8.95 -15.82
C ASP A 411 18.34 8.14 -14.67
N GLY A 412 18.49 8.76 -13.49
CA GLY A 412 19.00 8.09 -12.29
C GLY A 412 18.07 6.98 -11.77
N VAL A 413 16.74 7.12 -11.93
CA VAL A 413 15.78 6.06 -11.61
C VAL A 413 15.91 4.89 -12.59
N VAL A 414 16.00 5.18 -13.89
CA VAL A 414 16.18 4.17 -14.93
C VAL A 414 17.48 3.40 -14.70
N ASP A 415 18.60 4.10 -14.54
CA ASP A 415 19.91 3.51 -14.29
C ASP A 415 19.92 2.63 -13.02
N LEU A 416 19.26 3.11 -11.96
CA LEU A 416 19.12 2.35 -10.71
C LEU A 416 18.41 1.02 -10.94
N LEU A 417 17.23 1.04 -11.58
CA LEU A 417 16.43 -0.16 -11.80
C LEU A 417 17.06 -1.11 -12.83
N ASP A 418 17.67 -0.59 -13.90
CA ASP A 418 18.42 -1.41 -14.86
C ASP A 418 19.66 -2.06 -14.24
N SER A 419 20.27 -1.45 -13.22
CA SER A 419 21.39 -2.05 -12.50
C SER A 419 21.00 -3.30 -11.69
N LEU A 420 19.73 -3.45 -11.33
CA LEU A 420 19.25 -4.62 -10.58
C LEU A 420 19.37 -5.90 -11.40
N GLY A 421 19.05 -5.86 -12.70
CA GLY A 421 19.20 -7.02 -13.58
C GLY A 421 20.67 -7.42 -13.88
N LYS A 422 21.64 -6.67 -13.35
CA LYS A 422 23.08 -7.00 -13.41
C LYS A 422 23.60 -7.59 -12.10
N SER A 423 22.80 -7.54 -11.03
CA SER A 423 23.16 -8.04 -9.70
C SER A 423 22.69 -9.49 -9.58
N VAL A 424 23.49 -10.37 -8.98
CA VAL A 424 23.14 -11.78 -8.73
C VAL A 424 22.91 -11.95 -7.23
N PHE A 425 21.77 -12.51 -6.83
CA PHE A 425 21.44 -12.75 -5.41
C PHE A 425 21.85 -14.13 -4.90
#